data_AF-A0A954R3S2-F1
#
_entry.id   AF-A0A954R3S2-F1
#
_cell.length_a   1.000
_cell.length_b   1.000
_cell.length_c   1.000
_cell.angle_alpha   90.00
_cell.angle_beta   90.00
_cell.angle_gamma   90.00
#
_symmetry.space_group_name_H-M   'P 1'
#
loop_
_entity.id
_entity.type
_entity.pdbx_description
1 polymer ?
#
loop_
_entity_poly.entity_id
_entity_poly.type
_entity_poly.pdbx_seq_one_letter_code
_entity_poly.pdbx_strand_id
1 'polypeptide(L)' 'IVDHARRLVFLKGDDSHDYKFSSAALEDYRGMSPKWRNRFLAASMVQLCSPHQPTRPLVQRIVGALS' A
#
# COMPACT_ATOMS: atom_id res chain seq x y z
N ILE A 1 -5.74 7.53 6.33
CA ILE A 1 -4.37 7.04 6.02
C ILE A 1 -4.40 5.61 5.48
N VAL A 2 -4.92 4.64 6.23
CA VAL A 2 -4.97 3.22 5.79
C VAL A 2 -5.66 3.02 4.43
N ASP A 3 -6.80 3.69 4.18
CA ASP A 3 -7.48 3.56 2.88
C ASP A 3 -6.70 4.14 1.70
N HIS A 4 -5.90 5.17 1.95
CA HIS A 4 -5.03 5.75 0.92
C HIS A 4 -3.85 4.81 0.64
N ALA A 5 -3.18 4.32 1.68
CA ALA A 5 -2.11 3.34 1.55
C ALA A 5 -2.59 2.06 0.83
N ARG A 6 -3.78 1.55 1.18
CA ARG A 6 -4.39 0.40 0.52
C ARG A 6 -4.62 0.64 -0.98
N ARG A 7 -5.07 1.83 -1.38
CA ARG A 7 -5.20 2.18 -2.81
C ARG A 7 -3.86 2.18 -3.52
N LEU A 8 -2.80 2.69 -2.87
CA LEU A 8 -1.47 2.68 -3.45
C LEU A 8 -0.98 1.25 -3.71
N VAL A 9 -1.27 0.28 -2.83
CA VAL A 9 -0.94 -1.14 -3.08
C VAL A 9 -1.51 -1.63 -4.40
N PHE A 10 -2.79 -1.35 -4.69
CA PHE A 10 -3.43 -1.77 -5.94
C PHE A 10 -2.92 -1.00 -7.17
N LEU A 11 -2.54 0.26 -7.02
CA LEU A 11 -2.11 1.10 -8.14
C LEU A 11 -0.62 0.96 -8.46
N LYS A 12 0.20 0.61 -7.45
CA LYS A 12 1.66 0.74 -7.46
C LYS A 12 2.40 -0.55 -7.10
N GLY A 13 1.74 -1.57 -6.53
CA GLY A 13 2.40 -2.85 -6.23
C GLY A 13 2.77 -3.61 -7.50
N ASP A 14 3.97 -4.18 -7.55
CA ASP A 14 4.48 -4.95 -8.70
C ASP A 14 4.14 -6.43 -8.60
N ASP A 15 4.28 -6.98 -7.40
CA ASP A 15 4.27 -8.41 -7.18
C ASP A 15 3.50 -8.80 -5.92
N SER A 16 3.52 -10.10 -5.62
CA SER A 16 2.83 -10.63 -4.45
C SER A 16 3.45 -10.16 -3.13
N HIS A 17 4.73 -9.77 -3.09
CA HIS A 17 5.39 -9.29 -1.88
C HIS A 17 4.84 -7.93 -1.47
N ASP A 18 4.74 -6.99 -2.42
CA ASP A 18 4.17 -5.66 -2.17
C ASP A 18 2.76 -5.78 -1.58
N TYR A 19 1.95 -6.69 -2.14
CA TYR A 19 0.60 -6.94 -1.65
C TYR A 19 0.57 -7.57 -0.26
N LYS A 20 1.32 -8.66 -0.05
CA LYS A 20 1.32 -9.43 1.21
C LYS A 20 1.85 -8.59 2.35
N PHE A 21 3.00 -7.95 2.17
CA PHE A 21 3.61 -7.12 3.20
C PHE A 21 2.71 -5.93 3.54
N SER A 22 2.26 -5.18 2.53
CA SER A 22 1.42 -3.99 2.78
C SER A 22 0.09 -4.35 3.42
N SER A 23 -0.54 -5.47 3.02
CA SER A 23 -1.79 -5.92 3.62
C SER A 23 -1.60 -6.29 5.09
N ALA A 24 -0.58 -7.10 5.40
CA ALA A 24 -0.27 -7.48 6.77
C ALA A 24 0.05 -6.25 7.65
N ALA A 25 0.91 -5.34 7.17
CA ALA A 25 1.26 -4.13 7.90
C ALA A 25 0.04 -3.21 8.15
N LEU A 26 -0.86 -3.07 7.18
CA LEU A 26 -2.06 -2.25 7.36
C LEU A 26 -3.11 -2.92 8.26
N GLU A 27 -3.16 -4.25 8.30
CA GLU A 27 -4.00 -5.02 9.21
C GLU A 27 -3.48 -4.93 10.65
N ASP A 28 -2.20 -5.21 10.87
CA ASP A 28 -1.55 -5.10 12.18
C ASP A 28 -1.68 -3.69 12.77
N TYR A 29 -1.53 -2.65 11.94
CA TYR A 29 -1.73 -1.26 12.37
C TYR A 29 -3.08 -1.01 13.05
N ARG A 30 -4.15 -1.69 12.59
CA ARG A 30 -5.49 -1.55 13.16
C ARG A 30 -5.62 -2.25 14.51
N GLY A 31 -4.94 -3.38 14.70
CA GLY A 31 -4.93 -4.14 15.96
C GLY A 31 -3.95 -3.61 17.00
N MET A 32 -2.96 -2.82 16.59
CA MET A 32 -1.93 -2.32 17.48
C MET A 32 -2.42 -1.22 18.44
N SER A 33 -1.90 -1.27 19.66
CA SER A 33 -2.17 -0.24 20.67
C SER A 33 -1.80 1.17 20.16
N PRO A 34 -2.54 2.22 20.60
CA PRO A 34 -2.28 3.60 20.15
C PRO A 34 -0.84 4.08 20.38
N LYS A 35 -0.18 3.60 21.44
CA LYS A 35 1.22 3.94 21.76
C LYS A 35 2.21 3.52 20.67
N TRP A 36 1.92 2.41 19.99
CA TRP A 36 2.86 1.77 19.07
C TRP A 36 2.47 1.89 17.60
N ARG A 37 1.18 1.95 17.27
CA ARG A 37 0.70 1.85 15.87
C ARG A 37 1.39 2.81 14.89
N ASN A 38 1.64 4.06 15.30
CA ASN A 38 2.27 5.05 14.41
C ASN A 38 3.77 4.79 14.21
N ARG A 39 4.47 4.28 15.23
CA ARG A 39 5.89 3.92 15.15
C ARG A 39 6.07 2.70 14.25
N PHE A 40 5.21 1.71 14.43
CA PHE A 40 5.15 0.54 13.57
C PHE A 40 4.89 0.92 12.11
N LEU A 41 3.85 1.72 11.84
CA LEU A 41 3.55 2.15 10.49
C LEU A 41 4.72 2.90 9.85
N ALA A 42 5.37 3.80 10.59
CA ALA A 42 6.54 4.53 10.12
C ALA A 42 7.71 3.58 9.76
N ALA A 43 7.98 2.56 10.59
CA ALA A 43 8.99 1.55 10.30
C ALA A 43 8.64 0.70 9.06
N SER A 44 7.36 0.41 8.84
CA SER A 44 6.89 -0.33 7.66
C SER A 44 6.97 0.47 6.36
N MET A 45 7.09 1.82 6.41
CA MET A 45 7.07 2.67 5.20
C MET A 45 8.15 2.33 4.18
N VAL A 46 9.27 1.72 4.59
CA VAL A 46 10.36 1.34 3.69
C VAL A 46 9.96 0.28 2.64
N GLN A 47 8.87 -0.45 2.91
CA GLN A 47 8.30 -1.49 2.04
C GLN A 47 6.86 -1.15 1.59
N LEU A 48 6.32 0.02 1.94
CA LEU A 48 4.99 0.46 1.49
C LEU A 48 5.08 1.21 0.17
N CYS A 49 4.04 1.10 -0.65
CA CYS A 49 3.93 1.87 -1.87
C CYS A 49 3.87 3.38 -1.58
N SER A 50 4.66 4.14 -2.33
CA SER A 50 4.74 5.60 -2.24
C SER A 50 3.83 6.26 -3.27
N PRO A 51 3.19 7.40 -2.96
CA PRO A 51 2.44 8.17 -3.95
C PRO A 51 3.32 8.68 -5.10
N HIS A 52 4.63 8.79 -4.89
CA HIS A 52 5.59 9.22 -5.90
C HIS A 52 6.06 8.10 -6.83
N GLN A 53 5.68 6.84 -6.56
CA GLN A 53 5.95 5.74 -7.49
C GLN A 53 5.04 5.85 -8.73
N PRO A 54 5.49 5.40 -9.91
CA PRO A 54 4.66 5.36 -11.10
C PRO A 54 3.49 4.38 -10.93
N THR A 55 2.34 4.69 -11.53
CA THR A 55 1.22 3.73 -11.63
C THR A 55 1.64 2.59 -12.55
N ARG A 56 1.30 1.35 -12.18
CA ARG A 56 1.71 0.19 -12.96
C ARG A 56 1.11 0.21 -14.37
N PRO A 57 1.87 -0.20 -15.41
CA PRO A 57 1.37 -0.21 -16.78
C PRO A 57 0.07 -1.00 -16.96
N LEU A 58 -0.11 -2.09 -16.21
CA LEU A 58 -1.35 -2.87 -16.24
C LEU A 58 -2.56 -2.04 -15.80
N VAL A 59 -2.43 -1.26 -14.72
CA VAL A 59 -3.50 -0.39 -14.23
C VAL A 59 -3.82 0.70 -15.26
N GLN A 60 -2.80 1.29 -15.88
CA GLN A 60 -2.99 2.28 -16.96
C GLN A 60 -3.75 1.67 -18.15
N ARG A 61 -3.43 0.43 -18.54
CA ARG A 61 -4.13 -0.30 -19.61
C ARG A 61 -5.60 -0.56 -19.27
N ILE A 62 -5.90 -0.95 -18.03
CA ILE A 62 -7.28 -1.15 -17.56
C ILE A 62 -8.07 0.16 -17.66
N VAL A 63 -7.51 1.25 -17.15
CA VAL A 63 -8.16 2.57 -17.21
C VAL A 63 -8.41 3.02 -18.65
N GLY A 64 -7.41 2.86 -19.53
CA GLY A 64 -7.54 3.19 -20.96
C GLY A 64 -8.57 2.34 -21.72
N ALA A 65 -8.87 1.12 -21.25
CA ALA A 65 -9.90 0.27 -21.86
C ALA A 65 -11.32 0.56 -21.37
N LEU A 66 -11.46 1.22 -20.22
CA LEU A 66 -12.74 1.63 -19.63
C LEU A 66 -13.17 3.05 -20.04
N SER A 67 -12.28 3.78 -20.70
CA SER A 67 -12.52 5.14 -21.23
C SER A 67 -13.04 5.07 -22.66
#